data_AF-A0A965N7T5-F1
#
_entry.id   AF-A0A965N7T5-F1
#
_cell.length_a   1.000
_cell.length_b   1.000
_cell.length_c   1.000
_cell.angle_alpha   90.00
_cell.angle_beta   90.00
_cell.angle_gamma   90.00
#
_symmetry.space_group_name_H-M   'P 1'
#
loop_
_entity.id
_entity.type
_entity.pdbx_description
1 polymer ?
#
loop_
_entity_poly.entity_id
_entity_poly.type
_entity_poly.pdbx_seq_one_letter_code
_entity_poly.pdbx_strand_id
1 'polypeptide(L)'
;MSEFLMVRDALVDWLAHGLLHAAWWQIVIYTLVVTHCTIASVTIFLHRAQAHRALDLHPLPAHFFRLCLWMTTGMVTKEWVAIHRKHHAKCETVDDPHSPVTRGIDTVLLRGSELYRTEAKNQETLTKYGHNTPNDWIENHLYTPYSWQGVALMLI
;
A
#
# COMPACT_ATOMS: atom_id res chain seq x y z
N MET A 1 24.93 13.75 36.06
CA MET A 1 23.86 12.72 36.08
C MET A 1 22.50 13.37 35.77
N SER A 2 22.38 14.20 34.72
CA SER A 2 21.16 14.98 34.46
C SER A 2 20.67 14.96 33.01
N GLU A 3 21.56 15.05 32.01
CA GLU A 3 21.10 15.09 30.59
C GLU A 3 20.78 13.71 30.02
N PHE A 4 21.62 12.71 30.31
CA PHE A 4 21.39 11.33 29.84
C PHE A 4 20.07 10.74 30.35
N LEU A 5 19.72 11.01 31.61
CA LEU A 5 18.46 10.55 32.19
C LEU A 5 17.26 11.25 31.55
N MET A 6 17.37 12.54 31.27
CA MET A 6 16.31 13.31 30.59
C MET A 6 16.06 12.83 29.16
N VAL A 7 17.12 12.60 28.37
CA VAL A 7 16.98 12.06 27.00
C VAL A 7 16.38 10.66 27.03
N ARG A 8 16.82 9.81 27.98
CA ARG A 8 16.24 8.48 28.18
C ARG A 8 14.75 8.56 28.50
N ASP A 9 14.37 9.40 29.45
CA ASP A 9 12.98 9.48 29.92
C ASP A 9 12.06 10.04 28.83
N ALA A 10 12.51 11.04 28.07
CA ALA A 10 11.79 11.55 26.90
C ALA A 10 11.65 10.49 25.80
N LEU A 11 12.69 9.68 25.55
CA LEU A 11 12.63 8.59 24.57
C LEU A 11 11.65 7.50 25.00
N VAL A 12 11.67 7.12 26.29
CA VAL A 12 10.74 6.11 26.83
C VAL A 12 9.30 6.60 26.76
N ASP A 13 9.06 7.87 27.11
CA ASP A 13 7.73 8.47 27.04
C ASP A 13 7.20 8.52 25.59
N TRP A 14 8.03 8.96 24.64
CA TRP A 14 7.66 8.94 23.22
C TRP A 14 7.42 7.53 22.69
N LEU A 15 8.24 6.53 23.05
CA LEU A 15 8.01 5.15 22.64
C LEU A 15 6.72 4.55 23.24
N ALA A 16 6.31 5.03 24.41
CA ALA A 16 5.10 4.55 25.08
C ALA A 16 3.82 5.21 24.55
N HIS A 17 3.88 6.49 24.19
CA HIS A 17 2.69 7.31 23.90
C HIS A 17 2.63 7.88 22.48
N GLY A 18 3.71 7.77 21.70
CA GLY A 18 3.86 8.39 20.39
C GLY A 18 3.90 9.91 20.45
N LEU A 19 4.08 10.57 19.30
CA LEU A 19 4.19 12.04 19.24
C LEU A 19 2.94 12.78 19.74
N LEU A 20 1.75 12.20 19.56
CA LEU A 20 0.47 12.88 19.84
C LEU A 20 -0.13 12.52 21.21
N HIS A 21 0.46 11.58 21.95
CA HIS A 21 -0.10 11.07 23.22
C HIS A 21 -1.60 10.71 23.09
N ALA A 22 -1.96 10.08 21.98
CA ALA A 22 -3.34 9.81 21.64
C ALA A 22 -3.96 8.82 22.63
N ALA A 23 -5.18 9.14 23.10
CA ALA A 23 -5.96 8.21 23.90
C ALA A 23 -6.30 6.95 23.07
N TRP A 24 -6.44 5.80 23.74
CA TRP A 24 -6.70 4.52 23.08
C TRP A 24 -7.90 4.55 22.10
N TRP A 25 -8.96 5.30 22.43
CA TRP A 25 -10.14 5.41 21.57
C TRP A 25 -9.88 6.27 20.33
N GLN A 26 -9.01 7.27 20.41
CA GLN A 26 -8.59 8.07 19.25
C GLN A 26 -7.81 7.20 18.27
N ILE A 27 -6.94 6.32 18.78
CA ILE A 27 -6.22 5.33 17.98
C ILE A 27 -7.23 4.40 17.28
N VAL A 28 -8.23 3.87 17.99
CA VAL A 28 -9.26 3.01 17.39
C VAL A 28 -10.02 3.72 16.27
N ILE A 29 -10.51 4.95 16.51
CA ILE A 29 -11.23 5.72 15.49
C ILE A 29 -10.33 5.99 14.29
N TYR A 30 -9.10 6.42 14.54
CA TYR A 30 -8.12 6.66 13.48
C TYR A 30 -7.88 5.41 12.64
N THR A 31 -7.62 4.26 13.27
CA THR A 31 -7.44 2.97 12.61
C THR A 31 -8.63 2.61 11.73
N LEU A 32 -9.86 2.78 12.23
CA LEU A 32 -11.07 2.49 11.46
C LEU A 32 -11.20 3.41 10.23
N VAL A 33 -10.95 4.71 10.39
CA VAL A 33 -11.00 5.68 9.30
C VAL A 33 -9.97 5.36 8.23
N VAL A 34 -8.69 5.17 8.60
CA VAL A 34 -7.64 4.89 7.61
C VAL A 34 -7.81 3.51 6.97
N THR A 35 -8.35 2.53 7.70
CA THR A 35 -8.73 1.22 7.13
C THR A 35 -9.80 1.39 6.06
N HIS A 36 -10.87 2.15 6.35
CA HIS A 36 -11.93 2.40 5.39
C HIS A 36 -11.41 3.15 4.15
N CYS A 37 -10.60 4.20 4.34
CA CYS A 37 -9.96 4.93 3.23
C CYS A 37 -9.05 4.01 2.40
N THR A 38 -8.31 3.09 3.02
CA THR A 38 -7.45 2.13 2.32
C THR A 38 -8.30 1.16 1.49
N ILE A 39 -9.37 0.59 2.07
CA ILE A 39 -10.31 -0.27 1.34
C ILE A 39 -10.91 0.47 0.15
N ALA A 40 -11.35 1.72 0.33
CA ALA A 40 -11.86 2.55 -0.75
C ALA A 40 -10.80 2.81 -1.83
N SER A 41 -9.55 3.05 -1.44
CA SER A 41 -8.43 3.27 -2.37
C SER A 41 -8.14 2.03 -3.21
N VAL A 42 -8.13 0.83 -2.62
CA VAL A 42 -7.93 -0.42 -3.38
C VAL A 42 -9.14 -0.69 -4.29
N THR A 43 -10.36 -0.57 -3.78
CA THR A 43 -11.57 -0.97 -4.52
C THR A 43 -11.98 0.01 -5.62
N ILE A 44 -11.95 1.32 -5.35
CA ILE A 44 -12.38 2.36 -6.31
C ILE A 44 -11.21 2.74 -7.23
N PHE A 45 -10.04 3.06 -6.65
CA PHE A 45 -8.92 3.56 -7.43
C PHE A 45 -8.11 2.44 -8.08
N LEU A 46 -7.45 1.56 -7.31
CA LEU A 46 -6.57 0.54 -7.91
C LEU A 46 -7.34 -0.47 -8.78
N HIS A 47 -8.43 -1.01 -8.25
CA HIS A 47 -9.21 -2.05 -8.91
C HIS A 47 -10.06 -1.50 -10.06
N ARG A 48 -11.05 -0.65 -9.75
CA ARG A 48 -12.03 -0.20 -10.76
C ARG A 48 -11.46 0.83 -11.73
N ALA A 49 -10.85 1.91 -11.24
CA ALA A 49 -10.38 2.98 -12.10
C ALA A 49 -9.10 2.62 -12.84
N GLN A 50 -8.08 2.10 -12.13
CA GLN A 50 -6.77 1.85 -12.74
C GLN A 50 -6.72 0.49 -13.46
N ALA A 51 -7.06 -0.61 -12.79
CA ALA A 51 -6.91 -1.93 -13.40
C ALA A 51 -7.98 -2.22 -14.46
N HIS A 52 -9.26 -1.96 -14.16
CA HIS A 52 -10.39 -2.28 -15.03
C HIS A 52 -10.91 -1.14 -15.89
N ARG A 53 -10.45 0.11 -15.67
CA ARG A 53 -10.91 1.29 -16.43
C ARG A 53 -12.44 1.45 -16.42
N ALA A 54 -13.10 1.02 -15.36
CA ALA A 54 -14.56 1.01 -15.24
C ALA A 54 -15.16 2.40 -14.95
N LEU A 55 -14.32 3.35 -14.50
CA LEU A 55 -14.69 4.72 -14.23
C LEU A 55 -13.45 5.63 -14.33
N ASP A 56 -13.67 6.90 -14.68
CA ASP A 56 -12.64 7.93 -14.63
C ASP A 56 -12.78 8.76 -13.33
N LEU A 57 -11.65 9.08 -12.71
CA LEU A 57 -11.60 9.91 -11.50
C LEU A 57 -11.01 11.28 -11.83
N HIS A 58 -11.62 12.30 -11.23
CA HIS A 58 -10.99 13.62 -11.19
C HIS A 58 -9.62 13.53 -10.48
N PRO A 59 -8.61 14.37 -10.85
CA PRO A 59 -7.28 14.31 -10.24
C PRO A 59 -7.25 14.41 -8.71
N LEU A 60 -8.18 15.17 -8.11
CA LEU A 60 -8.27 15.33 -6.65
C LEU A 60 -8.53 14.00 -5.90
N PRO A 61 -9.65 13.27 -6.13
CA PRO A 61 -9.86 11.98 -5.49
C PRO A 61 -8.82 10.94 -5.92
N ALA A 62 -8.33 10.97 -7.16
CA ALA A 62 -7.26 10.08 -7.60
C ALA A 62 -5.97 10.27 -6.78
N HIS A 63 -5.58 11.51 -6.52
CA HIS A 63 -4.43 11.83 -5.69
C HIS A 63 -4.66 11.45 -4.22
N PHE A 64 -5.84 11.73 -3.67
CA PHE A 64 -6.20 11.33 -2.31
C PHE A 64 -6.00 9.82 -2.10
N PHE A 65 -6.50 8.98 -3.02
CA PHE A 65 -6.34 7.53 -2.92
C PHE A 65 -4.88 7.09 -3.02
N ARG A 66 -4.08 7.70 -3.92
CA ARG A 66 -2.64 7.42 -4.02
C ARG A 66 -1.89 7.77 -2.73
N LEU A 67 -2.18 8.92 -2.16
CA LEU A 67 -1.60 9.34 -0.89
C LEU A 67 -1.98 8.37 0.25
N CYS A 68 -3.25 7.98 0.34
CA CYS A 68 -3.71 7.01 1.32
C CYS A 68 -2.95 5.69 1.19
N LEU A 69 -2.83 5.14 -0.02
CA LEU A 69 -2.10 3.88 -0.27
C LEU A 69 -0.63 3.99 0.11
N TRP A 70 0.02 5.10 -0.24
CA TRP A 70 1.42 5.35 0.10
C TRP A 70 1.64 5.39 1.61
N MET A 71 0.77 6.09 2.36
CA MET A 71 0.87 6.17 3.82
C MET A 71 0.56 4.85 4.51
N THR A 72 -0.51 4.14 4.11
CA THR A 72 -1.01 3.00 4.90
C THR A 72 -0.50 1.64 4.45
N THR A 73 0.02 1.53 3.23
CA THR A 73 0.39 0.22 2.64
C THR A 73 1.74 0.21 1.91
N GLY A 74 2.19 1.37 1.42
CA GLY A 74 3.36 1.45 0.53
C GLY A 74 3.16 0.80 -0.84
N MET A 75 1.92 0.49 -1.24
CA MET A 75 1.63 -0.09 -2.56
C MET A 75 1.87 0.93 -3.68
N VAL A 76 2.64 0.53 -4.70
CA VAL A 76 2.86 1.33 -5.91
C VAL A 76 1.76 1.02 -6.93
N THR A 77 1.18 2.07 -7.53
CA THR A 77 0.00 1.94 -8.42
C THR A 77 0.30 1.01 -9.60
N LYS A 78 1.43 1.22 -10.27
CA LYS A 78 1.83 0.41 -11.44
C LYS A 78 2.01 -1.06 -11.10
N GLU A 79 2.66 -1.36 -9.97
CA GLU A 79 2.91 -2.73 -9.51
C GLU A 79 1.60 -3.46 -9.24
N TRP A 80 0.72 -2.86 -8.44
CA TRP A 80 -0.56 -3.50 -8.09
C TRP A 80 -1.42 -3.74 -9.33
N VAL A 81 -1.55 -2.74 -10.21
CA VAL A 81 -2.35 -2.84 -11.43
C VAL A 81 -1.81 -3.91 -12.37
N ALA A 82 -0.48 -4.01 -12.52
CA ALA A 82 0.15 -5.03 -13.35
C ALA A 82 -0.13 -6.45 -12.82
N ILE A 83 0.07 -6.64 -11.52
CA ILE A 83 -0.13 -7.93 -10.85
C ILE A 83 -1.60 -8.35 -10.93
N HIS A 84 -2.54 -7.44 -10.63
CA HIS A 84 -3.98 -7.70 -10.69
C HIS A 84 -4.44 -8.05 -12.12
N ARG A 85 -3.97 -7.31 -13.12
CA ARG A 85 -4.27 -7.63 -14.53
C ARG A 85 -3.67 -8.96 -14.97
N LYS A 86 -2.47 -9.31 -14.50
CA LYS A 86 -1.86 -10.62 -14.76
C LYS A 86 -2.68 -11.75 -14.13
N HIS A 87 -3.13 -11.58 -12.89
CA HIS A 87 -4.04 -12.53 -12.24
C HIS A 87 -5.30 -12.78 -13.09
N HIS A 88 -5.99 -11.73 -13.56
CA HIS A 88 -7.13 -11.90 -14.46
C HIS A 88 -6.78 -12.61 -15.78
N ALA A 89 -5.64 -12.27 -16.39
CA ALA A 89 -5.23 -12.84 -17.66
C ALA A 89 -4.77 -14.30 -17.57
N LYS A 90 -4.35 -14.75 -16.38
CA LYS A 90 -3.73 -16.05 -16.13
C LYS A 90 -4.42 -16.85 -15.03
N CYS A 91 -5.66 -16.49 -14.72
CA CYS A 91 -6.44 -16.97 -13.59
C CYS A 91 -6.35 -18.49 -13.43
N GLU A 92 -6.00 -18.92 -12.22
CA GLU A 92 -5.84 -20.34 -11.83
C GLU A 92 -4.86 -21.16 -12.67
N THR A 93 -3.95 -20.52 -13.41
CA THR A 93 -2.80 -21.17 -14.05
C THR A 93 -1.54 -21.01 -13.22
N VAL A 94 -0.47 -21.72 -13.60
CA VAL A 94 0.85 -21.60 -12.96
C VAL A 94 1.45 -20.19 -13.08
N ASP A 95 1.00 -19.41 -14.06
CA ASP A 95 1.42 -18.03 -14.29
C ASP A 95 0.67 -17.01 -13.42
N ASP A 96 -0.38 -17.42 -12.70
CA ASP A 96 -1.11 -16.54 -11.79
C ASP A 96 -0.24 -16.24 -10.55
N PRO A 97 0.03 -14.96 -10.24
CA PRO A 97 0.85 -14.61 -9.08
C PRO A 97 0.25 -15.03 -7.74
N HIS A 98 -1.07 -15.20 -7.63
CA HIS A 98 -1.75 -15.51 -6.37
C HIS A 98 -2.97 -16.42 -6.56
N SER A 99 -2.86 -17.41 -7.45
CA SER A 99 -3.88 -18.47 -7.62
C SER A 99 -3.94 -19.38 -6.39
N PRO A 100 -5.10 -19.53 -5.73
CA PRO A 100 -5.29 -20.52 -4.68
C PRO A 100 -5.19 -21.96 -5.19
N VAL A 101 -5.51 -22.23 -6.47
CA VAL A 101 -5.37 -23.58 -7.06
C VAL A 101 -3.91 -24.01 -7.17
N THR A 102 -3.00 -23.10 -7.56
CA THR A 102 -1.59 -23.43 -7.79
C THR A 102 -0.66 -23.11 -6.63
N ARG A 103 -1.04 -22.16 -5.75
CA ARG A 103 -0.25 -21.75 -4.57
C ARG A 103 -0.79 -22.32 -3.25
N GLY A 104 -2.05 -22.77 -3.24
CA GLY A 104 -2.78 -23.13 -2.03
C GLY A 104 -3.39 -21.91 -1.34
N ILE A 105 -4.58 -22.10 -0.76
CA ILE A 105 -5.34 -21.02 -0.11
C ILE A 105 -4.59 -20.40 1.08
N ASP A 106 -3.92 -21.23 1.90
CA ASP A 106 -3.16 -20.76 3.06
C ASP A 106 -2.02 -19.83 2.65
N THR A 107 -1.34 -20.15 1.54
CA THR A 107 -0.29 -19.31 0.98
C THR A 107 -0.85 -17.96 0.54
N VAL A 108 -1.99 -17.94 -0.16
CA VAL A 108 -2.60 -16.69 -0.65
C VAL A 108 -3.06 -15.81 0.51
N LEU A 109 -3.66 -16.40 1.55
CA LEU A 109 -4.18 -15.66 2.70
C LEU A 109 -3.07 -15.16 3.64
N LEU A 110 -2.06 -15.98 3.92
CA LEU A 110 -1.03 -15.67 4.92
C LEU A 110 0.21 -15.01 4.32
N ARG A 111 0.46 -15.20 3.02
CA ARG A 111 1.70 -14.75 2.35
C ARG A 111 1.42 -13.92 1.10
N GLY A 112 0.23 -13.31 1.02
CA GLY A 112 -0.16 -12.43 -0.09
C GLY A 112 0.83 -11.27 -0.29
N SER A 113 1.43 -10.75 0.79
CA SER A 113 2.42 -9.67 0.70
C SER A 113 3.72 -10.12 0.03
N GLU A 114 4.15 -11.36 0.27
CA GLU A 114 5.35 -11.94 -0.30
C GLU A 114 5.12 -12.34 -1.76
N LEU A 115 3.94 -12.87 -2.09
CA LEU A 115 3.53 -13.10 -3.48
C LEU A 115 3.53 -11.80 -4.27
N TYR A 116 2.93 -10.74 -3.70
CA TYR A 116 2.95 -9.40 -4.29
C TYR A 116 4.38 -8.89 -4.50
N ARG A 117 5.23 -8.90 -3.47
CA ARG A 117 6.63 -8.42 -3.56
C ARG A 117 7.47 -9.21 -4.56
N THR A 118 7.18 -10.50 -4.72
CA THR A 118 7.87 -11.35 -5.70
C THR A 118 7.49 -10.92 -7.11
N GLU A 119 6.19 -10.77 -7.40
CA GLU A 119 5.73 -10.39 -8.73
C GLU A 119 6.01 -8.91 -9.05
N ALA A 120 6.01 -8.02 -8.06
CA ALA A 120 6.36 -6.60 -8.23
C ALA A 120 7.80 -6.41 -8.74
N LYS A 121 8.71 -7.35 -8.45
CA LYS A 121 10.09 -7.33 -8.98
C LYS A 121 10.20 -7.83 -10.42
N ASN A 122 9.14 -8.40 -10.98
CA ASN A 122 9.13 -8.95 -12.33
C ASN A 122 8.91 -7.86 -13.39
N GLN A 123 9.99 -7.42 -14.03
CA GLN A 123 9.94 -6.36 -15.05
C GLN A 123 9.12 -6.74 -16.29
N GLU A 124 9.01 -8.03 -16.63
CA GLU A 124 8.14 -8.47 -17.73
C GLU A 124 6.69 -8.18 -17.39
N THR A 125 6.25 -8.52 -16.17
CA THR A 125 4.89 -8.25 -15.70
C THR A 125 4.60 -6.76 -15.66
N LEU A 126 5.52 -5.95 -15.13
CA LEU A 126 5.34 -4.50 -15.05
C LEU A 126 5.26 -3.85 -16.44
N THR A 127 6.09 -4.30 -17.38
CA THR A 127 6.08 -3.80 -18.76
C THR A 127 4.81 -4.20 -19.49
N LYS A 128 4.41 -5.46 -19.38
CA LYS A 128 3.27 -6.01 -20.12
C LYS A 128 1.93 -5.55 -19.58
N TYR A 129 1.75 -5.56 -18.26
CA TYR A 129 0.44 -5.34 -17.62
C TYR A 129 0.31 -3.98 -16.93
N GLY A 130 1.41 -3.25 -16.68
CA GLY A 130 1.40 -1.97 -15.94
C GLY A 130 1.13 -0.71 -16.77
N HIS A 131 0.74 -0.85 -18.03
CA HIS A 131 0.48 0.29 -18.93
C HIS A 131 -0.74 1.13 -18.47
N ASN A 132 -0.79 2.40 -18.89
CA ASN A 132 -1.88 3.34 -18.57
C ASN A 132 -2.12 3.55 -17.06
N THR A 133 -1.04 3.53 -16.28
CA THR A 133 -1.01 3.90 -14.86
C THR A 133 -0.38 5.30 -14.70
N PRO A 134 -0.52 5.97 -13.55
CA PRO A 134 0.05 7.30 -13.35
C PRO A 134 1.56 7.30 -13.58
N ASN A 135 2.04 8.34 -14.26
CA ASN A 135 3.47 8.57 -14.55
C ASN A 135 3.81 10.05 -14.38
N ASP A 136 3.14 10.70 -13.43
CA ASP A 136 3.33 12.12 -13.12
C ASP A 136 4.54 12.34 -12.21
N TRP A 137 4.83 13.61 -11.91
CA TRP A 137 5.98 13.98 -11.10
C TRP A 137 5.98 13.30 -9.72
N ILE A 138 4.83 13.26 -9.04
CA ILE A 138 4.74 12.73 -7.68
C ILE A 138 4.85 11.20 -7.65
N GLU A 139 4.34 10.48 -8.67
CA GLU A 139 4.57 9.03 -8.78
C GLU A 139 6.07 8.73 -8.88
N ASN A 140 6.78 9.50 -9.70
CA ASN A 140 8.17 9.25 -10.06
C ASN A 140 9.17 9.72 -9.01
N HIS A 141 8.83 10.74 -8.20
CA HIS A 141 9.78 11.35 -7.26
C HIS A 141 9.40 11.14 -5.79
N LEU A 142 8.18 10.71 -5.47
CA LEU A 142 7.74 10.45 -4.10
C LEU A 142 7.19 9.04 -3.92
N TYR A 143 6.06 8.73 -4.55
CA TYR A 143 5.30 7.53 -4.19
C TYR A 143 6.02 6.23 -4.53
N THR A 144 6.67 6.16 -5.70
CA THR A 144 7.44 4.96 -6.11
C THR A 144 8.78 4.84 -5.39
N PRO A 145 9.70 5.82 -5.43
CA PRO A 145 11.04 5.66 -4.86
C PRO A 145 11.04 5.57 -3.33
N TYR A 146 10.04 6.16 -2.67
CA TYR A 146 9.95 6.22 -1.22
C TYR A 146 8.71 5.50 -0.69
N SER A 147 8.29 4.42 -1.34
CA SER A 147 7.06 3.68 -1.03
C SER A 147 6.94 3.24 0.44
N TRP A 148 8.05 2.87 1.09
CA TRP A 148 8.05 2.47 2.49
C TRP A 148 8.02 3.64 3.49
N GLN A 149 8.41 4.86 3.06
CA GLN A 149 8.51 6.00 3.96
C GLN A 149 7.14 6.47 4.43
N GLY A 150 6.10 6.33 3.61
CA GLY A 150 4.73 6.65 4.02
C GLY A 150 4.28 5.80 5.21
N VAL A 151 4.57 4.51 5.17
CA VAL A 151 4.31 3.59 6.29
C VAL A 151 5.18 3.93 7.50
N ALA A 152 6.44 4.30 7.30
CA ALA A 152 7.32 4.70 8.39
C ALA A 152 6.84 5.98 9.12
N LEU A 153 6.23 6.93 8.40
CA LEU A 153 5.62 8.11 9.02
C LEU A 153 4.48 7.77 9.97
N MET A 154 3.78 6.66 9.75
CA MET A 154 2.69 6.20 10.61
C MET A 154 3.18 5.61 11.94
N LEU A 155 4.49 5.43 12.12
CA LEU A 155 5.12 4.86 13.32
C LEU A 155 5.62 5.93 14.32
N ILE A 156 5.43 7.22 14.03
CA ILE A 156 6.02 8.34 14.79
C ILE A 156 4.96 9.04 15.65
#